data_AF-A0A1M4M4W4-F1
#
_entry.id   AF-A0A1M4M4W4-F1
#
_cell.length_a   1.000
_cell.length_b   1.000
_cell.length_c   1.000
_cell.angle_alpha   90.00
_cell.angle_beta   90.00
_cell.angle_gamma   90.00
#
_symmetry.space_group_name_H-M   'P 1'
#
loop_
_entity.id
_entity.type
_entity.pdbx_description
1 polymer ?
#
loop_
_entity_poly.entity_id
_entity_poly.type
_entity_poly.pdbx_seq_one_letter_code
_entity_poly.pdbx_strand_id
1 'polypeptide(L)'
;MKDYLNAQEMNDVLLVGILLDKSAVIREEWMKRDNLTKEEHKALKTAQTYLAKFYEQLMRRLDIKEVKKMMKRTADYELKIIDKFTLKRLQGTWQEEMKIAHVDREEFEDWCEQIMQIHCKGCKKHFGQCNLHDVFYNNFVPESGWNLERCRYAYKEVKKKKKIKE
;
A
#
# COMPACT_ATOMS: atom_id res chain seq x y z
N MET A 1 -34.78 -18.69 13.96
CA MET A 1 -33.69 -18.44 12.98
C MET A 1 -32.51 -17.87 13.76
N LYS A 2 -31.25 -18.18 13.42
CA LYS A 2 -30.08 -17.64 14.17
C LYS A 2 -30.11 -16.11 14.20
N ASP A 3 -29.58 -15.51 15.24
CA ASP A 3 -29.51 -14.05 15.46
C ASP A 3 -28.05 -13.54 15.47
N TYR A 4 -27.11 -14.40 15.07
CA TYR A 4 -25.69 -14.11 14.94
C TYR A 4 -25.15 -14.53 13.56
N LEU A 5 -23.98 -14.01 13.20
CA LEU A 5 -23.26 -14.38 11.98
C LEU A 5 -21.92 -15.01 12.33
N ASN A 6 -21.56 -16.09 11.65
CA ASN A 6 -20.20 -16.60 11.67
C ASN A 6 -19.26 -15.69 10.84
N ALA A 7 -17.95 -15.99 10.86
CA ALA A 7 -16.96 -15.15 10.19
C ALA A 7 -17.18 -15.00 8.67
N GLN A 8 -17.55 -16.10 8.00
CA GLN A 8 -17.83 -16.10 6.57
C GLN A 8 -19.11 -15.32 6.26
N GLU A 9 -20.19 -15.61 6.98
CA GLU A 9 -21.48 -14.91 6.83
C GLU A 9 -21.33 -13.41 7.06
N MET A 10 -20.52 -13.01 8.04
CA MET A 10 -20.20 -11.60 8.30
C MET A 10 -19.46 -10.98 7.10
N ASN A 11 -18.46 -11.65 6.54
CA ASN A 11 -17.74 -11.14 5.37
C ASN A 11 -18.66 -11.00 4.14
N ASP A 12 -19.57 -11.94 3.92
CA ASP A 12 -20.53 -11.88 2.82
C ASP A 12 -21.49 -10.69 2.99
N VAL A 13 -21.91 -10.41 4.22
CA VAL A 13 -22.76 -9.25 4.54
C VAL A 13 -22.00 -7.93 4.37
N LEU A 14 -20.72 -7.88 4.75
CA LEU A 14 -19.86 -6.71 4.50
C LEU A 14 -19.75 -6.43 2.99
N LEU A 15 -19.56 -7.47 2.17
CA LEU A 15 -19.54 -7.34 0.72
C LEU A 15 -20.85 -6.76 0.18
N VAL A 16 -22.00 -7.24 0.67
CA VAL A 16 -23.32 -6.70 0.28
C VAL A 16 -23.46 -5.21 0.65
N GLY A 17 -23.00 -4.81 1.84
CA GLY A 17 -23.02 -3.40 2.27
C GLY A 17 -22.17 -2.50 1.38
N ILE A 18 -20.98 -2.99 0.99
CA ILE A 18 -20.10 -2.27 0.06
C ILE A 18 -20.71 -2.17 -1.34
N LEU A 19 -21.33 -3.25 -1.85
CA LEU A 19 -22.02 -3.22 -3.14
C LEU A 19 -23.19 -2.22 -3.14
N LEU A 20 -23.93 -2.14 -2.02
CA LEU A 20 -24.98 -1.15 -1.84
C LEU A 20 -24.43 0.28 -1.97
N ASP A 21 -23.33 0.59 -1.28
CA ASP A 21 -22.66 1.90 -1.38
C ASP A 21 -22.13 2.18 -2.79
N LYS A 22 -21.33 1.26 -3.36
CA LYS A 22 -20.73 1.44 -4.69
C LYS A 22 -21.76 1.52 -5.81
N SER A 23 -22.86 0.78 -5.72
CA SER A 23 -23.95 0.88 -6.70
C SER A 23 -24.57 2.28 -6.72
N ALA A 24 -24.67 2.94 -5.56
CA ALA A 24 -25.15 4.31 -5.46
C ALA A 24 -24.16 5.30 -6.11
N VAL A 25 -22.86 5.15 -5.80
CA VAL A 25 -21.80 5.99 -6.38
C VAL A 25 -21.74 5.83 -7.91
N ILE A 26 -21.73 4.60 -8.42
CA ILE A 26 -21.72 4.32 -9.86
C ILE A 26 -22.93 4.97 -10.52
N ARG A 27 -24.12 4.71 -9.98
CA ARG A 27 -25.37 5.23 -10.54
C ARG A 27 -25.37 6.75 -10.65
N GLU A 28 -24.95 7.45 -9.61
CA GLU A 28 -24.95 8.93 -9.61
C GLU A 28 -23.80 9.51 -10.45
N GLU A 29 -22.57 9.03 -10.27
CA GLU A 29 -21.40 9.60 -10.95
C GLU A 29 -21.36 9.28 -12.44
N TRP A 30 -21.81 8.10 -12.84
CA TRP A 30 -21.80 7.73 -14.25
C TRP A 30 -22.97 8.37 -15.00
N MET A 31 -24.12 8.54 -14.35
CA MET A 31 -25.24 9.29 -14.93
C MET A 31 -24.85 10.76 -15.19
N LYS A 32 -24.11 11.40 -14.27
CA LYS A 32 -23.58 12.77 -14.48
C LYS A 32 -22.64 12.89 -15.68
N ARG A 33 -21.98 11.78 -16.07
CA ARG A 33 -21.00 11.72 -17.16
C ARG A 33 -21.60 11.17 -18.46
N ASP A 34 -22.92 10.97 -18.50
CA ASP A 34 -23.64 10.37 -19.63
C ASP A 34 -23.12 8.95 -20.00
N ASN A 35 -22.60 8.22 -19.00
CA ASN A 35 -22.05 6.87 -19.15
C ASN A 35 -23.08 5.77 -18.85
N LEU A 36 -24.35 6.13 -18.61
CA LEU A 36 -25.44 5.20 -18.34
C LEU A 36 -26.68 5.59 -19.13
N THR A 37 -27.30 4.60 -19.77
CA THR A 37 -28.66 4.75 -20.27
C THR A 37 -29.66 4.85 -19.11
N LYS A 38 -30.85 5.38 -19.39
CA LYS A 38 -31.93 5.48 -18.40
C LYS A 38 -32.34 4.10 -17.84
N GLU A 39 -32.34 3.08 -18.68
CA GLU A 39 -32.69 1.71 -18.27
C GLU A 39 -31.60 1.10 -17.38
N GLU A 40 -30.31 1.30 -17.69
CA GLU A 40 -29.21 0.84 -16.83
C GLU A 40 -29.22 1.55 -15.47
N HIS A 41 -29.45 2.86 -15.46
CA HIS A 41 -29.63 3.63 -14.23
C HIS A 41 -30.78 3.08 -13.37
N LYS A 42 -31.92 2.77 -14.00
CA LYS A 42 -33.10 2.18 -13.34
C LYS A 42 -32.81 0.77 -12.81
N ALA A 43 -32.10 -0.05 -13.56
CA ALA A 43 -31.68 -1.39 -13.14
C ALA A 43 -30.79 -1.31 -11.88
N LEU A 44 -29.78 -0.44 -11.89
CA LEU A 44 -28.91 -0.19 -10.73
C LEU A 44 -29.70 0.32 -9.52
N LYS A 45 -30.66 1.23 -9.72
CA LYS A 45 -31.52 1.71 -8.63
C LYS A 45 -32.36 0.60 -8.01
N THR A 46 -32.85 -0.30 -8.86
CA THR A 46 -33.65 -1.45 -8.42
C THR A 46 -32.81 -2.40 -7.59
N ALA A 47 -31.60 -2.75 -8.06
CA ALA A 47 -30.65 -3.56 -7.30
C ALA A 47 -30.32 -2.93 -5.94
N GLN A 48 -30.00 -1.63 -5.91
CA GLN A 48 -29.76 -0.87 -4.67
C GLN A 48 -30.93 -1.01 -3.68
N THR A 49 -32.17 -0.92 -4.17
CA THR A 49 -33.37 -1.04 -3.33
C THR A 49 -33.51 -2.41 -2.70
N TYR A 50 -33.27 -3.48 -3.45
CA TYR A 50 -33.36 -4.84 -2.92
C TYR A 50 -32.21 -5.18 -1.97
N LEU A 51 -31.00 -4.69 -2.23
CA LEU A 51 -29.86 -4.84 -1.32
C LEU A 51 -30.15 -4.13 0.02
N ALA A 52 -30.68 -2.90 -0.02
CA ALA A 52 -31.05 -2.16 1.19
C ALA A 52 -32.14 -2.89 2.00
N LYS A 53 -33.18 -3.40 1.33
CA LYS A 53 -34.24 -4.19 1.98
C LYS A 53 -33.69 -5.44 2.67
N PHE A 54 -32.81 -6.17 1.99
CA PHE A 54 -32.14 -7.33 2.58
C PHE A 54 -31.34 -6.94 3.82
N TYR A 55 -30.54 -5.87 3.72
CA TYR A 55 -29.70 -5.39 4.83
C TYR A 55 -30.54 -4.98 6.05
N GLU A 56 -31.64 -4.27 5.81
CA GLU A 56 -32.58 -3.86 6.85
C GLU A 56 -33.24 -5.06 7.54
N GLN A 57 -33.73 -6.03 6.77
CA GLN A 57 -34.33 -7.24 7.33
C GLN A 57 -33.33 -8.07 8.13
N LEU A 58 -32.08 -8.15 7.65
CA LEU A 58 -31.00 -8.81 8.35
C LEU A 58 -30.71 -8.13 9.69
N MET A 59 -30.52 -6.81 9.70
CA MET A 59 -30.25 -6.04 10.93
C MET A 59 -31.37 -6.18 11.96
N ARG A 60 -32.64 -6.21 11.53
CA ARG A 60 -33.79 -6.40 12.43
C ARG A 60 -33.81 -7.77 13.09
N ARG A 61 -33.17 -8.78 12.49
CA ARG A 61 -33.11 -10.16 13.01
C ARG A 61 -31.92 -10.40 13.93
N LEU A 62 -30.80 -9.72 13.70
CA LEU A 62 -29.57 -9.93 14.46
C LEU A 62 -29.65 -9.31 15.86
N ASP A 63 -28.92 -9.89 16.82
CA ASP A 63 -28.74 -9.27 18.13
C ASP A 63 -28.03 -7.91 17.99
N ILE A 64 -28.38 -6.97 18.88
CA ILE A 64 -27.85 -5.60 18.86
C ILE A 64 -26.32 -5.58 18.95
N LYS A 65 -25.69 -6.53 19.65
CA LYS A 65 -24.22 -6.61 19.71
C LYS A 65 -23.63 -7.00 18.36
N GLU A 66 -24.25 -7.95 17.66
CA GLU A 66 -23.82 -8.38 16.33
C GLU A 66 -24.02 -7.28 15.28
N VAL A 67 -25.13 -6.53 15.35
CA VAL A 67 -25.35 -5.35 14.49
C VAL A 67 -24.27 -4.29 14.70
N LYS A 68 -23.93 -3.98 15.96
CA LYS A 68 -22.86 -3.00 16.26
C LYS A 68 -21.49 -3.45 15.73
N LYS A 69 -21.17 -4.72 15.88
CA LYS A 69 -19.93 -5.33 15.36
C LYS A 69 -19.88 -5.25 13.83
N MET A 70 -20.99 -5.56 13.16
CA MET A 70 -21.13 -5.48 11.71
C MET A 70 -20.95 -4.04 11.22
N MET A 71 -21.63 -3.06 11.82
CA MET A 71 -21.54 -1.65 11.43
C MET A 71 -20.13 -1.09 11.61
N LYS A 72 -19.47 -1.40 12.73
CA LYS A 72 -18.08 -1.00 12.97
C LYS A 72 -17.15 -1.56 11.88
N ARG A 73 -17.25 -2.86 11.60
CA ARG A 73 -16.45 -3.49 10.55
C ARG A 73 -16.73 -2.84 9.19
N THR A 74 -18.00 -2.62 8.83
CA THR A 74 -18.36 -2.02 7.53
C THR A 74 -17.72 -0.65 7.30
N ALA A 75 -17.56 0.16 8.36
CA ALA A 75 -16.87 1.45 8.27
C ALA A 75 -15.35 1.33 8.05
N ASP A 76 -14.74 0.24 8.51
CA ASP A 76 -13.28 0.01 8.48
C ASP A 76 -12.80 -0.75 7.23
N TYR A 77 -13.71 -1.31 6.41
CA TYR A 77 -13.34 -2.08 5.21
C TYR A 77 -13.51 -1.27 3.91
N GLU A 78 -12.49 -1.31 3.06
CA GLU A 78 -12.53 -0.83 1.68
C GLU A 78 -12.40 -2.02 0.72
N LEU A 79 -13.31 -2.12 -0.27
CA LEU A 79 -13.19 -3.11 -1.33
C LEU A 79 -12.47 -2.50 -2.54
N LYS A 80 -11.33 -3.09 -2.89
CA LYS A 80 -10.58 -2.75 -4.10
C LYS A 80 -10.65 -3.90 -5.08
N ILE A 81 -10.92 -3.57 -6.34
CA ILE A 81 -10.71 -4.50 -7.44
C ILE A 81 -9.23 -4.46 -7.75
N ILE A 82 -8.54 -5.54 -7.43
CA ILE A 82 -7.13 -5.73 -7.75
C ILE A 82 -6.99 -6.92 -8.68
N ASP A 83 -6.14 -6.77 -9.70
CA ASP A 83 -5.82 -7.88 -10.58
C ASP A 83 -5.02 -8.95 -9.81
N LYS A 84 -5.02 -10.17 -10.34
CA LYS A 84 -4.36 -11.31 -9.68
C LYS A 84 -2.84 -11.12 -9.52
N PHE A 85 -2.20 -10.33 -10.38
CA PHE A 85 -0.77 -10.05 -10.28
C PHE A 85 -0.51 -9.10 -9.10
N THR A 86 -1.27 -8.01 -8.99
CA THR A 86 -1.21 -7.10 -7.83
C THR A 86 -1.57 -7.81 -6.53
N LEU A 87 -2.58 -8.67 -6.53
CA LEU A 87 -2.95 -9.49 -5.38
C LEU A 87 -1.77 -10.38 -4.94
N LYS A 88 -1.11 -11.09 -5.85
CA LYS A 88 0.04 -11.95 -5.53
C LYS A 88 1.20 -11.16 -4.93
N ARG A 89 1.48 -9.97 -5.46
CA ARG A 89 2.51 -9.08 -4.93
C ARG A 89 2.16 -8.57 -3.52
N LEU A 90 0.89 -8.25 -3.27
CA LEU A 90 0.41 -7.82 -1.95
C LEU A 90 0.36 -8.98 -0.95
N GLN A 91 0.06 -10.19 -1.42
CA GLN A 91 -0.07 -11.39 -0.59
C GLN A 91 1.26 -12.03 -0.22
N GLY A 92 2.38 -11.55 -0.78
CA GLY A 92 3.72 -12.02 -0.44
C GLY A 92 3.82 -13.55 -0.47
N THR A 93 4.04 -14.16 -1.62
CA THR A 93 4.42 -15.57 -1.59
C THR A 93 5.74 -15.68 -0.81
N TRP A 94 5.75 -16.39 0.33
CA TRP A 94 6.88 -16.68 1.24
C TRP A 94 8.24 -16.93 0.55
N GLN A 95 8.23 -17.42 -0.69
CA GLN A 95 9.41 -17.68 -1.51
C GLN A 95 10.11 -16.40 -2.04
N GLU A 96 9.43 -15.26 -2.04
CA GLU A 96 9.98 -13.95 -2.40
C GLU A 96 10.37 -13.11 -1.18
N GLU A 97 9.74 -13.34 -0.01
CA GLU A 97 10.11 -12.67 1.25
C GLU A 97 11.54 -13.03 1.69
N MET A 98 12.06 -14.23 1.37
CA MET A 98 13.48 -14.56 1.57
C MET A 98 14.42 -13.93 0.53
N LYS A 99 13.90 -13.32 -0.55
CA LYS A 99 14.70 -12.59 -1.55
C LYS A 99 14.74 -11.09 -1.28
N ILE A 100 13.75 -10.56 -0.54
CA ILE A 100 13.57 -9.12 -0.32
C ILE A 100 13.59 -8.86 1.18
N ALA A 101 14.63 -8.20 1.66
CA ALA A 101 14.70 -7.75 3.05
C ALA A 101 13.79 -6.52 3.22
N HIS A 102 12.85 -6.61 4.17
CA HIS A 102 12.08 -5.47 4.64
C HIS A 102 12.81 -4.89 5.86
N VAL A 103 13.34 -3.68 5.70
CA VAL A 103 14.01 -2.91 6.76
C VAL A 103 13.40 -1.52 6.79
N ASP A 104 13.29 -0.93 7.98
CA ASP A 104 12.85 0.45 8.11
C ASP A 104 13.82 1.38 7.40
N ARG A 105 13.31 2.49 6.86
CA ARG A 105 14.14 3.38 6.02
C ARG A 105 15.34 3.93 6.80
N GLU A 106 15.15 4.26 8.07
CA GLU A 106 16.23 4.74 8.95
C GLU A 106 17.31 3.66 9.18
N GLU A 107 16.91 2.41 9.41
CA GLU A 107 17.84 1.29 9.56
C GLU A 107 18.61 0.99 8.26
N PHE A 108 17.92 1.08 7.11
CA PHE A 108 18.55 0.95 5.80
C PHE A 108 19.58 2.06 5.54
N GLU A 109 19.27 3.30 5.92
CA GLU A 109 20.17 4.44 5.77
C GLU A 109 21.40 4.31 6.68
N ASP A 110 21.24 3.87 7.93
CA ASP A 110 22.36 3.56 8.83
C ASP A 110 23.26 2.47 8.24
N TRP A 111 22.67 1.40 7.71
CA TRP A 111 23.44 0.34 7.05
C TRP A 111 24.20 0.84 5.82
N CYS A 112 23.55 1.68 5.00
CA CYS A 112 24.20 2.30 3.85
C CYS A 112 25.38 3.18 4.27
N GLU A 113 25.24 3.96 5.33
CA GLU A 113 26.33 4.79 5.86
C GLU A 113 27.53 3.92 6.27
N GLN A 114 27.30 2.84 7.02
CA GLN A 114 28.36 1.92 7.42
C GLN A 114 29.06 1.27 6.22
N ILE A 115 28.31 0.81 5.22
CA ILE A 115 28.87 0.25 3.98
C ILE A 115 29.69 1.30 3.23
N MET A 116 29.19 2.53 3.12
CA MET A 116 29.89 3.63 2.45
C MET A 116 31.20 3.98 3.17
N GLN A 117 31.21 3.96 4.51
CA GLN A 117 32.44 4.17 5.29
C GLN A 117 33.52 3.14 5.00
N ILE A 118 33.13 1.87 4.76
CA ILE A 118 34.07 0.77 4.49
C ILE A 118 34.50 0.75 3.03
N HIS A 119 33.57 0.90 2.08
CA HIS A 119 33.81 0.63 0.67
C HIS A 119 33.99 1.87 -0.19
N CYS A 120 33.43 3.01 0.22
CA CYS A 120 33.40 4.23 -0.59
C CYS A 120 34.42 5.27 -0.12
N LYS A 121 34.86 5.21 1.14
CA LYS A 121 35.95 6.05 1.67
C LYS A 121 37.25 5.84 0.89
N GLY A 122 37.69 6.87 0.17
CA GLY A 122 38.91 6.85 -0.64
C GLY A 122 38.84 5.94 -1.87
N CYS A 123 37.65 5.51 -2.28
CA CYS A 123 37.48 4.57 -3.39
C CYS A 123 37.98 5.15 -4.72
N LYS A 124 38.73 4.35 -5.48
CA LYS A 124 39.27 4.71 -6.81
C LYS A 124 38.69 3.88 -7.96
N LYS A 125 37.75 2.98 -7.65
CA LYS A 125 37.09 2.11 -8.64
C LYS A 125 36.20 2.94 -9.56
N HIS A 126 36.11 2.54 -10.83
CA HIS A 126 35.13 3.06 -11.77
C HIS A 126 33.74 2.53 -11.43
N PHE A 127 32.70 3.36 -11.55
CA PHE A 127 31.32 3.01 -11.17
C PHE A 127 30.83 1.72 -11.85
N GLY A 128 31.14 1.51 -13.13
CA GLY A 128 30.73 0.30 -13.88
C GLY A 128 31.37 -1.01 -13.41
N GLN A 129 32.31 -0.95 -12.46
CA GLN A 129 32.92 -2.13 -11.83
C GLN A 129 32.52 -2.27 -10.34
N CYS A 130 31.56 -1.47 -9.88
CA CYS A 130 31.16 -1.42 -8.48
C CYS A 130 29.71 -1.86 -8.31
N ASN A 131 29.51 -3.07 -7.78
CA ASN A 131 28.17 -3.61 -7.54
C ASN A 131 27.34 -2.72 -6.58
N LEU A 132 27.99 -2.00 -5.66
CA LEU A 132 27.31 -1.10 -4.73
C LEU A 132 26.76 0.17 -5.41
N HIS A 133 27.35 0.59 -6.53
CA HIS A 133 26.90 1.78 -7.23
C HIS A 133 25.42 1.67 -7.64
N ASP A 134 25.06 0.56 -8.27
CA ASP A 134 23.69 0.36 -8.75
C ASP A 134 22.74 0.09 -7.58
N VAL A 135 23.20 -0.61 -6.54
CA VAL A 135 22.41 -0.80 -5.30
C VAL A 135 22.06 0.54 -4.68
N PHE A 136 23.03 1.43 -4.49
CA PHE A 136 22.79 2.75 -3.90
C PHE A 136 21.91 3.63 -4.79
N TYR A 137 22.13 3.59 -6.11
CA TYR A 137 21.33 4.37 -7.05
C TYR A 137 19.87 3.92 -7.08
N ASN A 138 19.64 2.61 -7.19
CA ASN A 138 18.30 2.03 -7.26
C ASN A 138 17.51 2.19 -5.95
N ASN A 139 18.21 2.37 -4.82
CA ASN A 139 17.60 2.55 -3.50
C ASN A 139 17.61 4.01 -3.01
N PHE A 140 17.89 4.96 -3.91
CA PHE A 140 17.88 6.40 -3.61
C PHE A 140 18.78 6.78 -2.42
N VAL A 141 19.97 6.19 -2.35
CA VAL A 141 20.97 6.57 -1.35
C VAL A 141 21.61 7.90 -1.79
N PRO A 142 21.80 8.87 -0.88
CA PRO A 142 22.41 10.15 -1.22
C PRO A 142 23.83 10.00 -1.79
N GLU A 143 24.14 10.79 -2.82
CA GLU A 143 25.50 10.90 -3.37
C GLU A 143 26.43 11.64 -2.40
N SER A 144 27.73 11.31 -2.41
CA SER A 144 28.69 11.89 -1.45
C SER A 144 29.23 13.26 -1.86
N GLY A 145 28.85 13.78 -3.04
CA GLY A 145 29.21 15.10 -3.50
C GLY A 145 29.21 15.26 -5.01
N TRP A 146 29.48 16.49 -5.46
CA TRP A 146 29.50 16.88 -6.87
C TRP A 146 30.91 16.75 -7.48
N ASN A 147 31.00 16.49 -8.79
CA ASN A 147 32.26 16.38 -9.57
C ASN A 147 33.20 15.23 -9.17
N LEU A 148 32.66 14.06 -8.88
CA LEU A 148 33.45 12.85 -8.62
C LEU A 148 33.76 12.11 -9.93
N GLU A 149 35.03 12.06 -10.34
CA GLU A 149 35.45 11.56 -11.67
C GLU A 149 35.13 10.09 -11.95
N ARG A 150 35.01 9.25 -10.91
CA ARG A 150 34.96 7.79 -11.08
C ARG A 150 33.74 7.11 -10.46
N CYS A 151 33.19 7.64 -9.37
CA CYS A 151 32.02 7.10 -8.69
C CYS A 151 31.38 8.17 -7.81
N ARG A 152 30.06 8.38 -7.95
CA ARG A 152 29.27 9.39 -7.22
C ARG A 152 29.16 9.19 -5.70
N TYR A 153 29.46 7.98 -5.23
CA TYR A 153 29.43 7.63 -3.81
C TYR A 153 30.83 7.67 -3.16
N ALA A 154 31.90 7.86 -3.94
CA ALA A 154 33.26 7.90 -3.39
C ALA A 154 33.52 9.24 -2.70
N TYR A 155 34.13 9.23 -1.51
CA TYR A 155 34.47 10.46 -0.80
C TYR A 155 35.82 10.38 -0.09
N LYS A 156 36.41 11.55 0.20
CA LYS A 156 37.64 11.66 0.99
C LYS A 156 37.30 12.17 2.38
N GLU A 157 38.07 11.73 3.36
CA GLU A 157 37.95 12.22 4.73
C GLU A 157 38.34 13.70 4.80
N VAL A 158 37.39 14.56 5.16
CA VAL A 158 37.65 15.97 5.40
C VAL A 158 38.35 16.08 6.76
N LYS A 159 39.67 16.27 6.77
CA LYS A 159 40.39 16.58 8.00
C LYS A 159 39.89 17.92 8.53
N LYS A 160 39.12 17.93 9.63
CA LYS A 160 38.81 19.16 10.37
C LYS A 160 40.13 19.79 10.82
N LYS A 161 40.52 20.93 10.23
CA LYS A 161 41.60 21.75 10.77
C LYS A 161 41.18 22.16 12.19
N LYS A 162 41.87 21.65 13.22
CA LYS A 162 41.73 22.17 14.58
C LYS A 162 42.03 23.67 14.51
N LYS A 163 41.04 24.52 14.82
CA LYS A 163 41.29 25.95 15.01
C LYS A 163 42.30 26.07 16.16
N ILE A 164 43.52 26.46 15.85
CA ILE A 164 44.46 26.96 16.86
C ILE A 164 43.82 28.25 17.36
N LYS A 165 43.45 28.28 18.64
CA LYS A 165 43.05 29.51 19.31
C LYS A 165 44.35 30.28 19.56
N GLU A 166 44.53 31.39 18.85
CA GLU A 166 45.43 32.47 19.28
C GLU A 166 44.74 33.30 20.36
#